data_AF-A0A6C8H7J3-F1
#
_entry.id   AF-A0A6C8H7J3-F1
#
_cell.length_a   1.000
_cell.length_b   1.000
_cell.length_c   1.000
_cell.angle_alpha   90.00
_cell.angle_beta   90.00
_cell.angle_gamma   90.00
#
_symmetry.space_group_name_H-M   'P 1'
#
loop_
_entity.id
_entity.type
_entity.pdbx_description
1 polymer ?
#
loop_
_entity_poly.entity_id
_entity_poly.type
_entity_poly.pdbx_seq_one_letter_code
_entity_poly.pdbx_strand_id
1 'polypeptide(L)'
;TGVIQFLVECGTNFPLIGELEALLREAVIKATVDSPLRHNSVETFDEYNTGKNVGKGTPTVFWEIVPNSDQCSIYTYMAGGGCSLPGKAMVLMPGAGYEGVTRFVLDVMTSYGLNACPPLLVGVGVATSVETAALLSKKALMRPIGSHNENERAASLEKMLEDGINKIGLGPQGMSGNTSVMGVNIENTARHPSTIGVAVNVGCWSHRKGHIVFDKDLNYTITSHSGVNF
;
A
#
# COMPACT_ATOMS: atom_id res chain seq x y z
N THR A 1 14.47 -2.02 3.92
CA THR A 1 14.08 -3.43 4.04
C THR A 1 12.68 -3.58 4.63
N GLY A 2 12.32 -2.84 5.70
CA GLY A 2 10.92 -2.71 6.12
C GLY A 2 10.29 -3.99 6.69
N VAL A 3 9.01 -3.91 7.06
CA VAL A 3 8.16 -5.07 7.41
C VAL A 3 7.38 -5.48 6.17
N ILE A 4 7.38 -6.77 5.86
CA ILE A 4 6.78 -7.29 4.64
C ILE A 4 5.26 -7.39 4.82
N GLN A 5 4.55 -6.94 3.79
CA GLN A 5 3.12 -7.08 3.64
C GLN A 5 2.82 -7.67 2.27
N PHE A 6 1.81 -8.52 2.20
CA PHE A 6 1.35 -9.12 0.96
C PHE A 6 -0.10 -8.71 0.70
N LEU A 7 -0.41 -8.34 -0.53
CA LEU A 7 -1.77 -8.30 -1.05
C LEU A 7 -1.90 -9.47 -2.01
N VAL A 8 -2.81 -10.38 -1.71
CA VAL A 8 -2.96 -11.67 -2.36
C VAL A 8 -4.35 -11.76 -2.97
N GLU A 9 -4.41 -11.79 -4.29
CA GLU A 9 -5.59 -12.11 -5.07
C GLU A 9 -5.50 -13.59 -5.46
N CYS A 10 -6.20 -14.46 -4.74
CA CYS A 10 -6.07 -15.91 -4.89
C CYS A 10 -7.37 -16.55 -5.36
N GLY A 11 -7.26 -17.33 -6.42
CA GLY A 11 -8.33 -18.14 -6.96
C GLY A 11 -8.76 -19.24 -5.99
N THR A 12 -10.07 -19.48 -5.87
CA THR A 12 -10.60 -20.56 -5.01
C THR A 12 -10.13 -21.96 -5.43
N ASN A 13 -9.65 -22.13 -6.66
CA ASN A 13 -9.13 -23.39 -7.19
C ASN A 13 -7.59 -23.42 -7.23
N PHE A 14 -6.90 -22.40 -6.72
CA PHE A 14 -5.44 -22.40 -6.65
C PHE A 14 -4.96 -23.49 -5.67
N PRO A 15 -4.07 -24.41 -6.09
CA PRO A 15 -3.79 -25.62 -5.33
C PRO A 15 -3.13 -25.39 -3.96
N LEU A 16 -2.48 -24.25 -3.76
CA LEU A 16 -1.76 -23.93 -2.52
C LEU A 16 -2.45 -22.86 -1.67
N ILE A 17 -3.75 -22.61 -1.90
CA ILE A 17 -4.49 -21.58 -1.15
C ILE A 17 -4.45 -21.82 0.37
N GLY A 18 -4.43 -23.09 0.81
CA GLY A 18 -4.40 -23.47 2.22
C GLY A 18 -3.04 -23.30 2.90
N GLU A 19 -1.94 -23.42 2.16
CA GLU A 19 -0.58 -23.30 2.69
C GLU A 19 0.06 -21.92 2.49
N LEU A 20 -0.60 -21.03 1.75
CA LEU A 20 0.03 -19.82 1.21
C LEU A 20 0.62 -18.91 2.29
N GLU A 21 -0.05 -18.67 3.41
CA GLU A 21 0.51 -17.80 4.46
C GLU A 21 1.79 -18.38 5.08
N ALA A 22 1.84 -19.70 5.27
CA ALA A 22 3.03 -20.38 5.79
C ALA A 22 4.19 -20.27 4.78
N LEU A 23 3.90 -20.49 3.49
CA LEU A 23 4.88 -20.35 2.41
C LEU A 23 5.41 -18.91 2.31
N LEU A 24 4.53 -17.91 2.39
CA LEU A 24 4.91 -16.50 2.37
C LEU A 24 5.76 -16.13 3.60
N ARG A 25 5.44 -16.67 4.78
CA ARG A 25 6.24 -16.47 5.98
C ARG A 25 7.65 -17.04 5.82
N GLU A 26 7.77 -18.28 5.33
CA GLU A 26 9.09 -18.90 5.08
C GLU A 26 9.87 -18.16 3.99
N ALA A 27 9.18 -17.65 2.96
CA ALA A 27 9.81 -16.81 1.94
C ALA A 27 10.40 -15.52 2.54
N VAL A 28 9.74 -14.89 3.51
CA VAL A 28 10.27 -13.71 4.22
C VAL A 28 11.49 -14.08 5.07
N ILE A 29 11.47 -15.22 5.78
CA ILE A 29 12.63 -15.68 6.57
C ILE A 29 13.82 -15.92 5.65
N LYS A 30 13.62 -16.66 4.55
CA LYS A 30 14.66 -16.94 3.56
C LYS A 30 15.22 -15.65 2.96
N ALA A 31 14.35 -14.75 2.49
CA ALA A 31 14.79 -13.46 1.94
C ALA A 31 15.54 -12.60 2.96
N THR A 32 15.18 -12.69 4.24
CA THR A 32 15.85 -11.96 5.31
C THR A 32 17.30 -12.41 5.48
N VAL A 33 17.56 -13.71 5.37
CA VAL A 33 18.90 -14.30 5.47
C VAL A 33 19.69 -14.14 4.17
N ASP A 34 19.09 -14.47 3.03
CA ASP A 34 19.78 -14.56 1.74
C ASP A 34 20.08 -13.17 1.14
N SER A 35 19.22 -12.18 1.37
CA SER A 35 19.34 -10.81 0.84
C SER A 35 19.67 -9.77 1.92
N PRO A 36 20.51 -10.15 2.91
CA PRO A 36 20.61 -9.63 4.28
C PRO A 36 19.70 -8.43 4.61
N LEU A 37 18.41 -8.69 4.83
CA LEU A 37 17.46 -7.64 5.17
C LEU A 37 17.62 -7.23 6.64
N ARG A 38 17.65 -5.93 6.96
CA ARG A 38 17.56 -5.47 8.36
C ARG A 38 16.29 -6.01 9.00
N HIS A 39 16.40 -6.63 10.18
CA HIS A 39 15.28 -7.19 10.93
C HIS A 39 14.41 -6.07 11.54
N ASN A 40 13.17 -5.91 11.09
CA ASN A 40 12.26 -4.84 11.51
C ASN A 40 11.02 -5.31 12.28
N SER A 41 10.85 -6.63 12.47
CA SER A 41 9.75 -7.16 13.28
C SER A 41 10.14 -7.23 14.75
N VAL A 42 9.42 -6.48 15.58
CA VAL A 42 9.55 -6.42 17.04
C VAL A 42 8.23 -6.90 17.65
N GLU A 43 8.30 -7.82 18.61
CA GLU A 43 7.11 -8.20 19.38
C GLU A 43 6.73 -7.05 20.31
N THR A 44 5.52 -6.49 20.11
CA THR A 44 5.16 -5.17 20.65
C THR A 44 5.08 -5.11 22.17
N PHE A 45 4.65 -6.17 22.84
CA PHE A 45 4.53 -6.17 24.31
C PHE A 45 5.74 -6.81 25.01
N ASP A 46 6.48 -7.67 24.32
CA ASP A 46 7.68 -8.33 24.84
C ASP A 46 8.97 -7.56 24.51
N GLU A 47 8.88 -6.54 23.65
CA GLU A 47 9.94 -5.57 23.34
C GLU A 47 11.26 -6.20 22.85
N TYR A 48 11.17 -7.27 22.06
CA TYR A 48 12.34 -7.89 21.43
C TYR A 48 12.21 -7.98 19.91
N ASN A 49 13.35 -7.87 19.23
CA ASN A 49 13.42 -8.07 17.79
C ASN A 49 13.50 -9.57 17.48
N THR A 50 12.63 -10.03 16.60
CA THR A 50 12.49 -11.44 16.20
C THR A 50 13.71 -12.01 15.48
N GLY A 51 14.60 -11.16 14.96
CA GLY A 51 15.80 -11.55 14.22
C GLY A 51 15.53 -12.15 12.84
N LYS A 52 14.26 -12.27 12.44
CA LYS A 52 13.83 -12.96 11.21
C LYS A 52 12.89 -12.15 10.33
N ASN A 53 12.59 -10.90 10.75
CA ASN A 53 11.64 -10.01 10.08
C ASN A 53 10.22 -10.61 9.94
N VAL A 54 9.88 -11.55 10.81
CA VAL A 54 8.57 -12.21 10.97
C VAL A 54 8.25 -12.33 12.45
N GLY A 55 6.99 -12.36 12.82
CA GLY A 55 6.53 -12.37 14.22
C GLY A 55 5.02 -12.56 14.29
N LYS A 56 4.41 -12.24 15.43
CA LYS A 56 2.95 -12.26 15.57
C LYS A 56 2.30 -11.30 14.57
N GLY A 57 1.54 -11.84 13.61
CA GLY A 57 0.85 -11.05 12.57
C GLY A 57 1.77 -10.42 11.51
N THR A 58 3.06 -10.79 11.48
CA THR A 58 4.01 -10.35 10.44
C THR A 58 4.69 -11.55 9.76
N PRO A 59 4.71 -11.62 8.42
CA PRO A 59 4.16 -10.65 7.47
C PRO A 59 2.63 -10.57 7.51
N THR A 60 2.07 -9.40 7.21
CA THR A 60 0.61 -9.24 7.11
C THR A 60 0.17 -9.65 5.71
N VAL A 61 -0.86 -10.48 5.61
CA VAL A 61 -1.45 -10.92 4.34
C VAL A 61 -2.86 -10.34 4.22
N PHE A 62 -3.11 -9.57 3.16
CA PHE A 62 -4.42 -9.06 2.78
C PHE A 62 -4.98 -9.95 1.66
N TRP A 63 -6.12 -10.56 1.89
CA TRP A 63 -6.71 -11.52 0.97
C TRP A 63 -7.83 -10.92 0.12
N GLU A 64 -7.82 -11.30 -1.15
CA GLU A 64 -8.91 -11.14 -2.10
C GLU A 64 -9.17 -12.49 -2.76
N ILE A 65 -10.34 -13.05 -2.49
CA ILE A 65 -10.71 -14.36 -3.03
C ILE A 65 -11.33 -14.16 -4.40
N VAL A 66 -10.78 -14.84 -5.41
CA VAL A 66 -11.27 -14.81 -6.80
C VAL A 66 -12.05 -16.10 -7.07
N PRO A 67 -13.39 -16.05 -7.19
CA PRO A 67 -14.18 -17.25 -7.43
C PRO A 67 -13.83 -17.92 -8.76
N ASN A 68 -13.76 -19.26 -8.77
CA ASN A 68 -13.57 -20.09 -9.96
C ASN A 68 -12.26 -19.82 -10.74
N SER A 69 -11.27 -19.21 -10.11
CA SER A 69 -9.93 -19.02 -10.67
C SER A 69 -8.96 -20.02 -10.04
N ASP A 70 -7.96 -20.42 -10.81
CA ASP A 70 -6.84 -21.26 -10.41
C ASP A 70 -5.51 -20.48 -10.38
N GLN A 71 -5.56 -19.15 -10.49
CA GLN A 71 -4.42 -18.26 -10.43
C GLN A 71 -4.24 -17.62 -9.05
N CYS A 72 -3.01 -17.23 -8.73
CA CYS A 72 -2.68 -16.48 -7.53
C CYS A 72 -1.78 -15.29 -7.88
N SER A 73 -2.29 -14.07 -7.70
CA SER A 73 -1.60 -12.80 -7.90
C SER A 73 -1.13 -12.27 -6.54
N ILE A 74 0.16 -12.03 -6.39
CA ILE A 74 0.80 -11.65 -5.12
C ILE A 74 1.57 -10.35 -5.33
N TYR A 75 1.08 -9.29 -4.70
CA TYR A 75 1.84 -8.07 -4.50
C TYR A 75 2.60 -8.14 -3.19
N THR A 76 3.91 -7.96 -3.26
CA THR A 76 4.79 -7.81 -2.09
C THR A 76 5.06 -6.34 -1.86
N TYR A 77 4.91 -5.85 -0.64
CA TYR A 77 5.28 -4.48 -0.25
C TYR A 77 6.17 -4.49 0.98
N MET A 78 7.30 -3.80 0.90
CA MET A 78 8.28 -3.71 1.99
C MET A 78 8.11 -2.38 2.73
N ALA A 79 7.15 -2.32 3.65
CA ALA A 79 6.74 -1.11 4.36
C ALA A 79 7.86 -0.59 5.27
N GLY A 80 8.35 0.62 4.99
CA GLY A 80 9.27 1.32 5.90
C GLY A 80 8.52 1.94 7.09
N GLY A 81 9.14 1.98 8.27
CA GLY A 81 8.53 2.62 9.45
C GLY A 81 8.14 4.07 9.21
N GLY A 82 9.02 4.86 8.56
CA GLY A 82 8.74 6.27 8.26
C GLY A 82 7.53 6.49 7.34
N CYS A 83 7.36 5.68 6.29
CA CYS A 83 6.18 5.79 5.40
C CYS A 83 4.90 5.23 6.03
N SER A 84 4.99 4.48 7.12
CA SER A 84 3.81 4.06 7.90
C SER A 84 3.27 5.19 8.78
N LEU A 85 4.08 6.21 9.13
CA LEU A 85 3.66 7.31 10.02
C LEU A 85 2.51 8.17 9.46
N PRO A 86 2.48 8.56 8.17
CA PRO A 86 1.35 9.30 7.63
C PRO A 86 0.07 8.47 7.45
N GLY A 87 0.11 7.17 7.80
CA GLY A 87 -1.07 6.31 7.76
C GLY A 87 -2.18 6.85 8.65
N LYS A 88 -3.29 7.30 8.06
CA LYS A 88 -4.43 7.86 8.80
C LYS A 88 -5.74 7.50 8.12
N ALA A 89 -6.77 7.21 8.90
CA ALA A 89 -8.12 6.98 8.41
C ALA A 89 -9.16 7.65 9.32
N MET A 90 -10.30 8.06 8.76
CA MET A 90 -11.45 8.54 9.52
C MET A 90 -12.76 8.39 8.73
N VAL A 91 -13.88 8.54 9.42
CA VAL A 91 -15.21 8.64 8.78
C VAL A 91 -15.66 10.10 8.81
N LEU A 92 -16.01 10.64 7.64
CA LEU A 92 -16.55 11.98 7.49
C LEU A 92 -18.08 11.94 7.41
N MET A 93 -18.70 13.07 7.80
CA MET A 93 -20.10 13.35 7.51
C MET A 93 -20.32 13.45 6.00
N PRO A 94 -21.51 13.10 5.49
CA PRO A 94 -21.73 12.96 4.05
C PRO A 94 -21.68 14.31 3.33
N GLY A 95 -22.05 15.38 4.03
CA GLY A 95 -21.98 16.76 3.54
C GLY A 95 -20.54 17.28 3.36
N ALA A 96 -19.53 16.57 3.87
CA ALA A 96 -18.13 16.95 3.64
C ALA A 96 -17.73 16.76 2.17
N GLY A 97 -18.36 15.81 1.46
CA GLY A 97 -18.14 15.59 0.03
C GLY A 97 -16.66 15.40 -0.36
N TYR A 98 -16.33 15.77 -1.60
CA TYR A 98 -14.95 15.72 -2.12
C TYR A 98 -14.03 16.74 -1.45
N GLU A 99 -14.56 17.88 -1.01
CA GLU A 99 -13.78 18.90 -0.31
C GLU A 99 -13.25 18.36 1.03
N GLY A 100 -14.07 17.65 1.79
CA GLY A 100 -13.67 17.02 3.04
C GLY A 100 -12.61 15.94 2.85
N VAL A 101 -12.74 15.12 1.80
CA VAL A 101 -11.70 14.14 1.42
C VAL A 101 -10.40 14.87 1.06
N THR A 102 -10.48 15.93 0.26
CA THR A 102 -9.31 16.71 -0.16
C THR A 102 -8.60 17.33 1.05
N ARG A 103 -9.37 17.98 1.92
CA ARG A 103 -8.86 18.57 3.16
C ARG A 103 -8.19 17.52 4.03
N PHE A 104 -8.82 16.36 4.23
CA PHE A 104 -8.22 15.27 5.00
C PHE A 104 -6.85 14.85 4.46
N VAL A 105 -6.74 14.67 3.14
CA VAL A 105 -5.46 14.30 2.51
C VAL A 105 -4.40 15.38 2.72
N LEU A 106 -4.74 16.65 2.48
CA LEU A 106 -3.82 17.77 2.64
C LEU A 106 -3.40 17.98 4.10
N ASP A 107 -4.31 17.80 5.06
CA ASP A 107 -4.03 17.86 6.49
C ASP A 107 -3.00 16.77 6.88
N VAL A 108 -3.12 15.56 6.33
CA VAL A 108 -2.13 14.48 6.56
C VAL A 108 -0.79 14.84 5.92
N MET A 109 -0.79 15.36 4.69
CA MET A 109 0.44 15.69 3.97
C MET A 109 1.20 16.84 4.64
N THR A 110 0.50 17.85 5.16
CA THR A 110 1.11 18.95 5.90
C THR A 110 1.60 18.52 7.30
N SER A 111 0.92 17.57 7.95
CA SER A 111 1.28 17.12 9.30
C SER A 111 2.45 16.13 9.32
N TYR A 112 2.49 15.18 8.38
CA TYR A 112 3.42 14.05 8.42
C TYR A 112 4.11 13.75 7.08
N GLY A 113 3.72 14.40 5.97
CA GLY A 113 4.26 14.09 4.63
C GLY A 113 5.78 14.22 4.57
N LEU A 114 6.35 15.25 5.19
CA LEU A 114 7.80 15.48 5.27
C LEU A 114 8.55 14.28 5.90
N ASN A 115 7.97 13.65 6.92
CA ASN A 115 8.59 12.56 7.68
C ASN A 115 8.70 11.25 6.91
N ALA A 116 8.05 11.13 5.75
CA ALA A 116 8.02 9.94 4.94
C ALA A 116 8.98 9.99 3.74
N CYS A 117 10.03 10.82 3.79
CA CYS A 117 11.07 10.91 2.75
C CYS A 117 10.48 11.14 1.33
N PRO A 118 9.86 12.30 1.07
CA PRO A 118 9.37 12.66 -0.26
C PRO A 118 10.47 12.58 -1.34
N PRO A 119 10.12 12.43 -2.64
CA PRO A 119 8.76 12.46 -3.16
C PRO A 119 7.96 11.20 -2.83
N LEU A 120 6.70 11.39 -2.47
CA LEU A 120 5.79 10.32 -2.01
C LEU A 120 4.90 9.81 -3.14
N LEU A 121 4.61 8.52 -3.16
CA LEU A 121 3.38 8.03 -3.81
C LEU A 121 2.27 8.07 -2.77
N VAL A 122 1.19 8.82 -3.01
CA VAL A 122 0.09 8.95 -2.06
C VAL A 122 -1.06 8.04 -2.50
N GLY A 123 -1.39 7.07 -1.66
CA GLY A 123 -2.56 6.20 -1.83
C GLY A 123 -3.71 6.72 -0.99
N VAL A 124 -4.86 6.93 -1.62
CA VAL A 124 -6.08 7.42 -0.98
C VAL A 124 -7.18 6.38 -1.16
N GLY A 125 -7.86 6.04 -0.08
CA GLY A 125 -8.98 5.11 -0.08
C GLY A 125 -10.27 5.82 0.28
N VAL A 126 -11.35 5.60 -0.47
CA VAL A 126 -12.68 6.15 -0.18
C VAL A 126 -13.71 5.03 -0.12
N ALA A 127 -14.39 4.86 1.02
CA ALA A 127 -15.28 3.72 1.27
C ALA A 127 -16.41 4.07 2.26
N THR A 128 -17.13 3.04 2.72
CA THR A 128 -18.12 3.17 3.81
C THR A 128 -17.45 3.38 5.18
N SER A 129 -16.40 2.61 5.49
CA SER A 129 -15.76 2.57 6.80
C SER A 129 -14.24 2.77 6.71
N VAL A 130 -13.59 2.95 7.88
CA VAL A 130 -12.15 3.20 7.96
C VAL A 130 -11.32 2.00 7.56
N GLU A 131 -11.78 0.78 7.86
CA GLU A 131 -11.06 -0.46 7.57
C GLU A 131 -10.96 -0.70 6.07
N THR A 132 -12.10 -0.59 5.36
CA THR A 132 -12.12 -0.71 3.91
C THR A 132 -11.35 0.43 3.26
N ALA A 133 -11.51 1.67 3.74
CA ALA A 133 -10.75 2.80 3.20
C ALA A 133 -9.24 2.60 3.38
N ALA A 134 -8.77 2.14 4.55
CA ALA A 134 -7.36 1.88 4.83
C ALA A 134 -6.78 0.77 3.96
N LEU A 135 -7.56 -0.28 3.69
CA LEU A 135 -7.14 -1.32 2.76
C LEU A 135 -7.03 -0.76 1.33
N LEU A 136 -8.02 0.01 0.87
CA LEU A 136 -7.99 0.62 -0.47
C LEU A 136 -6.85 1.62 -0.64
N SER A 137 -6.57 2.48 0.34
CA SER A 137 -5.41 3.38 0.29
C SER A 137 -4.10 2.61 0.19
N LYS A 138 -4.03 1.41 0.80
CA LYS A 138 -2.88 0.53 0.64
C LYS A 138 -2.80 -0.08 -0.76
N LYS A 139 -3.91 -0.57 -1.31
CA LYS A 139 -3.98 -1.10 -2.68
C LYS A 139 -3.60 -0.04 -3.72
N ALA A 140 -3.99 1.22 -3.50
CA ALA A 140 -3.64 2.34 -4.36
C ALA A 140 -2.11 2.50 -4.57
N LEU A 141 -1.30 2.10 -3.58
CA LEU A 141 0.17 2.11 -3.69
C LEU A 141 0.73 1.02 -4.64
N MET A 142 -0.06 -0.01 -4.95
CA MET A 142 0.32 -1.11 -5.85
C MET A 142 0.15 -0.76 -7.32
N ARG A 143 -0.63 0.27 -7.64
CA ARG A 143 -0.80 0.76 -9.01
C ARG A 143 0.52 1.21 -9.66
N PRO A 144 0.67 1.06 -10.98
CA PRO A 144 1.82 1.60 -11.71
C PRO A 144 1.95 3.12 -11.51
N ILE A 145 3.18 3.62 -11.40
CA ILE A 145 3.43 5.05 -11.32
C ILE A 145 3.02 5.70 -12.65
N GLY A 146 2.28 6.80 -12.59
CA GLY A 146 1.71 7.47 -13.76
C GLY A 146 0.41 6.86 -14.29
N SER A 147 -0.11 5.80 -13.65
CA SER A 147 -1.48 5.34 -13.93
C SER A 147 -2.52 6.24 -13.28
N HIS A 148 -3.69 6.34 -13.89
CA HIS A 148 -4.82 7.13 -13.39
C HIS A 148 -6.05 6.25 -13.19
N ASN A 149 -6.96 6.67 -12.31
CA ASN A 149 -8.21 5.96 -12.10
C ASN A 149 -9.05 5.96 -13.40
N GLU A 150 -9.74 4.85 -13.69
CA GLU A 150 -10.60 4.74 -14.88
C GLU A 150 -11.80 5.70 -14.82
N ASN A 151 -12.24 6.06 -13.62
CA ASN A 151 -13.29 7.06 -13.43
C ASN A 151 -12.71 8.49 -13.58
N GLU A 152 -13.20 9.23 -14.57
CA GLU A 152 -12.73 10.59 -14.89
C GLU A 152 -12.76 11.56 -13.69
N ARG A 153 -13.75 11.45 -12.80
CA ARG A 153 -13.84 12.33 -11.61
C ARG A 153 -12.80 11.96 -10.57
N ALA A 154 -12.55 10.67 -10.37
CA ALA A 154 -11.49 10.21 -9.48
C ALA A 154 -10.11 10.60 -10.04
N ALA A 155 -9.86 10.42 -11.33
CA ALA A 155 -8.63 10.85 -11.99
C ALA A 155 -8.41 12.38 -11.89
N SER A 156 -9.48 13.17 -12.05
CA SER A 156 -9.40 14.62 -11.84
C SER A 156 -9.04 14.98 -10.40
N LEU A 157 -9.55 14.24 -9.40
CA LEU A 157 -9.22 14.45 -7.99
C LEU A 157 -7.79 13.99 -7.67
N GLU A 158 -7.32 12.88 -8.24
CA GLU A 158 -5.91 12.45 -8.17
C GLU A 158 -5.00 13.59 -8.63
N LYS A 159 -5.30 14.19 -9.80
CA LYS A 159 -4.50 15.30 -10.33
C LYS A 159 -4.57 16.55 -9.46
N MET A 160 -5.75 16.91 -8.98
CA MET A 160 -5.92 18.07 -8.10
C MET A 160 -5.14 17.91 -6.79
N LEU A 161 -5.16 16.72 -6.20
CA LEU A 161 -4.39 16.41 -5.00
C LEU A 161 -2.88 16.44 -5.27
N GLU A 162 -2.43 15.86 -6.38
CA GLU A 162 -1.02 15.89 -6.79
C GLU A 162 -0.51 17.34 -6.89
N ASP A 163 -1.25 18.19 -7.62
CA ASP A 163 -0.91 19.60 -7.79
C ASP A 163 -0.97 20.36 -6.46
N GLY A 164 -1.97 20.08 -5.63
CA GLY A 164 -2.12 20.67 -4.30
C GLY A 164 -0.95 20.32 -3.38
N ILE A 165 -0.54 19.06 -3.34
CA ILE A 165 0.58 18.60 -2.49
C ILE A 165 1.91 19.13 -3.01
N ASN A 166 2.12 19.16 -4.32
CA ASN A 166 3.32 19.77 -4.89
C ASN A 166 3.42 21.27 -4.56
N LYS A 167 2.29 21.99 -4.52
CA LYS A 167 2.22 23.40 -4.11
C LYS A 167 2.51 23.64 -2.61
N ILE A 168 2.35 22.64 -1.73
CA ILE A 168 2.82 22.74 -0.34
C ILE A 168 4.32 23.00 -0.30
N GLY A 169 5.07 22.48 -1.28
CA GLY A 169 6.50 22.73 -1.41
C GLY A 169 7.35 21.91 -0.44
N LEU A 170 6.94 20.68 -0.09
CA LEU A 170 7.78 19.78 0.73
C LEU A 170 9.11 19.50 0.01
N GLY A 171 9.04 19.22 -1.29
CA GLY A 171 10.18 18.90 -2.14
C GLY A 171 10.86 17.55 -1.79
N PRO A 172 11.82 17.11 -2.61
CA PRO A 172 12.56 15.88 -2.35
C PRO A 172 13.29 15.92 -1.01
N GLN A 173 13.13 14.87 -0.20
CA GLN A 173 13.67 14.72 1.15
C GLN A 173 13.29 15.86 2.12
N GLY A 174 12.27 16.67 1.79
CA GLY A 174 11.90 17.82 2.60
C GLY A 174 12.76 19.06 2.39
N MET A 175 13.57 19.09 1.32
CA MET A 175 14.49 20.20 1.02
C MET A 175 13.83 21.37 0.26
N SER A 176 12.50 21.46 0.30
CA SER A 176 11.70 22.39 -0.51
C SER A 176 11.80 22.15 -2.02
N GLY A 177 10.88 22.74 -2.78
CA GLY A 177 10.83 22.64 -4.24
C GLY A 177 9.53 22.01 -4.76
N ASN A 178 9.52 21.69 -6.06
CA ASN A 178 8.26 21.45 -6.79
C ASN A 178 7.82 19.98 -6.90
N THR A 179 8.67 19.04 -6.46
CA THR A 179 8.42 17.59 -6.60
C THR A 179 8.31 16.94 -5.22
N SER A 180 7.14 17.13 -4.60
CA SER A 180 6.78 16.55 -3.29
C SER A 180 6.17 15.16 -3.41
N VAL A 181 5.58 14.83 -4.57
CA VAL A 181 4.96 13.54 -4.85
C VAL A 181 5.38 12.98 -6.21
N MET A 182 5.40 11.66 -6.31
CA MET A 182 5.51 10.91 -7.58
C MET A 182 4.14 10.71 -8.23
N GLY A 183 3.06 10.87 -7.47
CA GLY A 183 1.68 10.75 -7.92
C GLY A 183 0.72 10.55 -6.76
N VAL A 184 -0.57 10.64 -7.07
CA VAL A 184 -1.67 10.33 -6.15
C VAL A 184 -2.58 9.30 -6.82
N ASN A 185 -2.84 8.20 -6.14
CA ASN A 185 -3.76 7.16 -6.61
C ASN A 185 -4.95 7.06 -5.66
N ILE A 186 -6.16 7.08 -6.20
CA ILE A 186 -7.41 6.91 -5.46
C ILE A 186 -8.01 5.56 -5.81
N GLU A 187 -8.32 4.78 -4.79
CA GLU A 187 -9.15 3.57 -4.87
C GLU A 187 -10.43 3.77 -4.07
N ASN A 188 -11.56 3.29 -4.59
CA ASN A 188 -12.85 3.51 -3.95
C ASN A 188 -13.83 2.34 -4.06
N THR A 189 -14.76 2.29 -3.11
CA THR A 189 -15.94 1.42 -3.16
C THR A 189 -17.21 2.25 -2.99
N ALA A 190 -18.38 1.62 -3.12
CA ALA A 190 -19.62 2.25 -2.71
C ALA A 190 -19.58 2.58 -1.21
N ARG A 191 -20.27 3.67 -0.84
CA ARG A 191 -20.35 4.14 0.55
C ARG A 191 -21.79 4.16 1.04
N HIS A 192 -21.99 4.00 2.34
CA HIS A 192 -23.27 4.33 2.96
C HIS A 192 -23.60 5.83 2.72
N PRO A 193 -24.82 6.20 2.31
CA PRO A 193 -25.16 7.59 2.01
C PRO A 193 -24.85 8.59 3.13
N SER A 194 -24.93 8.14 4.40
CA SER A 194 -24.71 9.00 5.58
C SER A 194 -23.25 9.14 6.01
N THR A 195 -22.28 8.52 5.34
CA THR A 195 -20.87 8.58 5.74
C THR A 195 -19.90 8.54 4.56
N ILE A 196 -18.68 9.01 4.77
CA ILE A 196 -17.56 8.84 3.83
C ILE A 196 -16.35 8.36 4.64
N GLY A 197 -16.04 7.07 4.58
CA GLY A 197 -14.76 6.55 5.06
C GLY A 197 -13.64 7.03 4.13
N VAL A 198 -12.57 7.59 4.71
CA VAL A 198 -11.40 8.06 3.96
C VAL A 198 -10.13 7.60 4.68
N ALA A 199 -9.12 7.22 3.91
CA ALA A 199 -7.80 6.88 4.42
C ALA A 199 -6.67 7.32 3.50
N VAL A 200 -5.50 7.51 4.08
CA VAL A 200 -4.24 7.84 3.40
C VAL A 200 -3.17 6.85 3.85
N ASN A 201 -2.46 6.29 2.87
CA ASN A 201 -1.17 5.65 3.06
C ASN A 201 -0.18 6.24 2.06
N VAL A 202 1.11 6.20 2.38
CA VAL A 202 2.15 6.69 1.46
C VAL A 202 3.23 5.64 1.20
N GLY A 203 3.74 5.63 -0.02
CA GLY A 203 5.02 5.05 -0.38
C GLY A 203 6.08 6.15 -0.35
N CYS A 204 7.17 5.94 0.39
CA CYS A 204 8.30 6.86 0.37
C CYS A 204 9.11 6.74 -0.93
N TRP A 205 10.17 7.55 -1.06
CA TRP A 205 11.15 7.41 -2.14
C TRP A 205 11.65 5.96 -2.34
N SER A 206 11.82 5.21 -1.25
CA SER A 206 12.12 3.78 -1.31
C SER A 206 10.83 2.97 -1.49
N HIS A 207 10.12 3.20 -2.61
CA HIS A 207 8.86 2.55 -2.96
C HIS A 207 9.08 1.11 -3.40
N ARG A 208 9.33 0.23 -2.43
CA ARG A 208 9.70 -1.17 -2.64
C ARG A 208 8.45 -2.04 -2.70
N LYS A 209 8.03 -2.35 -3.93
CA LYS A 209 6.96 -3.31 -4.21
C LYS A 209 7.39 -4.29 -5.29
N GLY A 210 6.80 -5.48 -5.30
CA GLY A 210 6.92 -6.45 -6.39
C GLY A 210 5.57 -7.08 -6.70
N HIS A 211 5.37 -7.57 -7.92
CA HIS A 211 4.17 -8.28 -8.34
C HIS A 211 4.54 -9.53 -9.13
N ILE A 212 3.97 -10.66 -8.71
CA ILE A 212 4.14 -11.96 -9.32
C ILE A 212 2.77 -12.64 -9.43
N VAL A 213 2.54 -13.34 -10.53
CA VAL A 213 1.32 -14.12 -10.76
C VAL A 213 1.73 -15.57 -10.99
N PHE A 214 1.08 -16.49 -10.28
CA PHE A 214 1.23 -17.94 -10.43
C PHE A 214 -0.02 -18.55 -11.07
N ASP A 215 0.16 -19.55 -11.92
CA ASP A 215 -0.92 -20.45 -12.35
C ASP A 215 -1.00 -21.72 -11.50
N LYS A 216 -1.97 -22.59 -11.80
CA LYS A 216 -2.17 -23.87 -11.09
C LYS A 216 -0.99 -24.83 -11.14
N ASP A 217 -0.13 -24.72 -12.15
CA ASP A 217 1.03 -25.58 -12.34
C ASP A 217 2.29 -24.93 -11.75
N LEU A 218 2.13 -23.81 -11.03
CA LEU A 218 3.18 -22.99 -10.42
C LEU A 218 4.12 -22.33 -11.42
N ASN A 219 3.71 -22.21 -12.69
CA ASN A 219 4.40 -21.30 -13.59
C ASN A 219 4.14 -19.87 -13.13
N TYR A 220 5.14 -19.01 -13.29
CA TYR A 220 5.05 -17.64 -12.79
C TYR A 220 5.37 -16.59 -13.84
N THR A 221 4.76 -15.42 -13.68
CA THR A 221 5.09 -14.21 -14.43
C THR A 221 5.34 -13.07 -13.45
N ILE A 222 6.49 -12.41 -13.55
CA ILE A 222 6.80 -11.20 -12.79
C ILE A 222 6.47 -10.00 -13.69
N THR A 223 5.56 -9.15 -13.22
CA THR A 223 5.09 -7.98 -14.00
C THR A 223 5.78 -6.69 -13.57
N SER A 224 6.37 -6.66 -12.36
CA SER A 224 6.92 -5.44 -11.78
C SER A 224 8.39 -5.19 -12.08
N HIS A 225 9.17 -6.24 -12.36
CA HIS A 225 10.62 -6.16 -12.58
C HIS A 225 11.06 -7.16 -13.65
N SER A 226 12.16 -6.86 -14.33
CA SER A 226 12.80 -7.74 -15.32
C SER A 226 14.14 -8.27 -14.78
N GLY A 227 14.62 -9.39 -15.34
CA GLY A 227 15.97 -9.92 -15.06
C GLY A 227 16.14 -10.72 -13.77
N VAL A 228 15.05 -11.07 -13.08
CA VAL A 228 15.08 -11.97 -11.91
C VAL A 228 14.89 -13.41 -12.40
N ASN A 229 15.90 -14.27 -12.21
CA ASN A 229 15.83 -15.71 -12.48
C ASN A 229 15.91 -16.45 -11.14
N PHE A 230 15.02 -17.43 -10.92
CA PHE A 230 14.99 -18.29 -9.74
C PHE A 230 15.52 -19.69 -10.05
#